data_AF-A0A136Q4B0-F1
#
_entry.id   AF-A0A136Q4B0-F1
#
_cell.length_a   1.000
_cell.length_b   1.000
_cell.length_c   1.000
_cell.angle_alpha   90.00
_cell.angle_beta   90.00
_cell.angle_gamma   90.00
#
_symmetry.space_group_name_H-M   'P 1'
#
loop_
_entity.id
_entity.type
_entity.pdbx_description
1 polymer ?
#
loop_
_entity_poly.entity_id
_entity_poly.type
_entity_poly.pdbx_seq_one_letter_code
_entity_poly.pdbx_strand_id
1 'polypeptide(L)'
;MDQKTFWREQTPQKTKSYIIWGVLGGAFLCLNALISMALYGALALIDVALVGGLTLGMYFKQSRVCALVLLALFVFSNGVSAYFIKLGVMEWILIVVFGYALVCGALGTFAFQKEWRAYRNKNALPPTQG
;
A
#
# COMPACT_ATOMS: atom_id res chain seq x y z
N MET A 1 13.48 11.34 18.01
CA MET A 1 13.25 9.94 17.63
C MET A 1 12.89 9.89 16.17
N ASP A 2 13.53 9.04 15.36
CA ASP A 2 13.25 8.93 13.92
C ASP A 2 11.98 8.14 13.62
N GLN A 3 11.36 8.41 12.48
CA GLN A 3 10.13 7.76 12.02
C GLN A 3 10.29 6.22 11.93
N LYS A 4 11.49 5.74 11.55
CA LYS A 4 11.81 4.31 11.49
C LYS A 4 11.83 3.66 12.88
N THR A 5 12.33 4.38 13.89
CA THR A 5 12.39 3.90 15.28
C THR A 5 10.99 3.89 15.90
N PHE A 6 10.17 4.90 15.62
CA PHE A 6 8.75 4.95 16.01
C PHE A 6 7.92 3.82 15.41
N TRP A 7 8.18 3.49 14.13
CA TRP A 7 7.59 2.32 13.50
C TRP A 7 7.91 1.03 14.26
N ARG A 8 9.18 0.81 14.65
CA ARG A 8 9.57 -0.40 15.37
C ARG A 8 9.00 -0.46 16.79
N GLU A 9 9.10 0.61 17.56
CA GLU A 9 8.91 0.53 19.02
C GLU A 9 7.52 0.94 19.50
N GLN A 10 6.87 1.92 18.87
CA GLN A 10 5.63 2.52 19.41
C GLN A 10 4.37 2.24 18.59
N THR A 11 4.52 1.73 17.37
CA THR A 11 3.34 1.55 16.50
C THR A 11 2.55 0.32 16.92
N PRO A 12 1.23 0.43 17.14
CA PRO A 12 0.36 -0.69 17.48
C PRO A 12 0.41 -1.79 16.42
N GLN A 13 0.39 -3.03 16.89
CA GLN A 13 0.53 -4.22 16.05
C GLN A 13 -0.57 -4.34 14.99
N LYS A 14 -1.78 -3.82 15.27
CA LYS A 14 -2.88 -3.74 14.29
C LYS A 14 -2.51 -2.87 13.08
N THR A 15 -1.98 -1.68 13.30
CA THR A 15 -1.52 -0.76 12.25
C THR A 15 -0.39 -1.36 11.42
N LYS A 16 0.53 -2.08 12.08
CA LYS A 16 1.57 -2.86 11.39
C LYS A 16 1.00 -3.93 10.49
N SER A 17 0.09 -4.75 11.02
CA SER A 17 -0.54 -5.84 10.28
C SER A 17 -1.31 -5.31 9.06
N TYR A 18 -2.07 -4.23 9.21
CA TYR A 18 -2.78 -3.61 8.10
C TYR A 18 -1.87 -3.11 6.97
N ILE A 19 -0.75 -2.45 7.30
CA ILE A 19 0.24 -2.04 6.29
C ILE A 19 0.88 -3.26 5.62
N ILE A 20 1.21 -4.31 6.38
CA ILE A 20 1.77 -5.55 5.83
C ILE A 20 0.78 -6.22 4.86
N TRP A 21 -0.50 -6.28 5.22
CA TRP A 21 -1.55 -6.78 4.31
C TRP A 21 -1.62 -5.97 3.02
N GLY A 22 -1.52 -4.65 3.10
CA GLY A 22 -1.43 -3.79 1.93
C GLY A 22 -0.18 -4.05 1.08
N VAL A 23 0.98 -4.24 1.72
CA VAL A 23 2.24 -4.53 1.03
C VAL A 23 2.18 -5.88 0.33
N LEU A 24 1.58 -6.89 0.96
CA LEU A 24 1.32 -8.19 0.33
C LEU A 24 0.42 -8.06 -0.89
N GLY A 25 -0.63 -7.22 -0.81
CA GLY A 25 -1.48 -6.93 -1.97
C GLY A 25 -0.73 -6.21 -3.11
N GLY A 26 0.13 -5.24 -2.77
CA GLY A 26 1.00 -4.57 -3.74
C GLY A 26 2.03 -5.51 -4.38
N ALA A 27 2.61 -6.42 -3.59
CA ALA A 27 3.53 -7.44 -4.10
C ALA A 27 2.85 -8.39 -5.09
N PHE A 28 1.60 -8.80 -4.80
CA PHE A 28 0.82 -9.64 -5.72
C PHE A 28 0.53 -8.92 -7.04
N LEU A 29 0.15 -7.65 -7.00
CA LEU A 29 0.02 -6.79 -8.18
C LEU A 29 1.30 -6.74 -9.01
N CYS A 30 2.43 -6.59 -8.33
CA CYS A 30 3.75 -6.55 -8.97
C CYS A 30 4.08 -7.89 -9.66
N LEU A 31 3.67 -9.01 -9.05
CA LEU A 31 3.83 -10.35 -9.59
C LEU A 31 2.94 -10.55 -10.83
N ASN A 32 1.71 -10.04 -10.82
CA ASN A 32 0.84 -10.02 -12.01
C ASN A 32 1.40 -9.15 -13.14
N ALA A 33 1.99 -8.00 -12.81
CA ALA A 33 2.66 -7.15 -13.79
C ALA A 33 3.90 -7.85 -14.40
N LEU A 34 4.64 -8.63 -13.60
CA LEU A 34 5.76 -9.46 -14.06
C LEU A 34 5.30 -10.59 -14.98
N ILE A 35 4.19 -11.26 -14.69
CA ILE A 35 3.62 -12.27 -15.60
C ILE A 35 3.21 -11.63 -16.92
N SER A 36 2.66 -10.41 -16.87
CA SER A 36 2.30 -9.63 -18.05
C SER A 36 3.51 -9.18 -18.86
N MET A 37 4.70 -9.05 -18.24
CA MET A 37 5.96 -8.75 -18.94
C MET A 37 6.34 -9.85 -19.95
N ALA A 38 6.01 -11.11 -19.67
CA ALA A 38 6.23 -12.20 -20.62
C ALA A 38 5.35 -12.08 -21.88
N LEU A 39 4.23 -11.35 -21.81
CA LEU A 39 3.27 -11.15 -22.90
C LEU A 39 3.48 -9.83 -23.66
N TYR A 40 3.81 -8.73 -22.96
CA TYR A 40 3.87 -7.38 -23.52
C TYR A 40 5.28 -6.80 -23.68
N GLY A 41 6.33 -7.55 -23.33
CA GLY A 41 7.73 -7.15 -23.53
C GLY A 41 8.18 -5.99 -22.62
N ALA A 42 9.21 -5.25 -23.05
CA ALA A 42 9.93 -4.26 -22.23
C ALA A 42 9.05 -3.09 -21.69
N LEU A 43 7.88 -2.83 -22.27
CA LEU A 43 6.95 -1.80 -21.79
C LEU A 43 6.36 -2.14 -20.40
N ALA A 44 6.20 -3.43 -20.08
CA ALA A 44 5.70 -3.87 -18.79
C ALA A 44 6.70 -3.66 -17.63
N LEU A 45 7.99 -3.45 -17.93
CA LEU A 45 8.99 -3.11 -16.90
C LEU A 45 8.67 -1.78 -16.22
N ILE A 46 8.06 -0.84 -16.94
CA ILE A 46 7.66 0.45 -16.39
C ILE A 46 6.57 0.25 -15.35
N ASP A 47 5.57 -0.58 -15.64
CA ASP A 47 4.50 -0.91 -14.69
C ASP A 47 5.02 -1.68 -13.48
N VAL A 48 5.93 -2.65 -13.68
CA VAL A 48 6.57 -3.37 -12.58
C VAL A 48 7.39 -2.41 -11.70
N ALA A 49 8.16 -1.51 -12.31
CA ALA A 49 8.94 -0.51 -11.57
C ALA A 49 8.04 0.49 -10.84
N LEU A 50 6.91 0.87 -11.43
CA LEU A 50 5.94 1.78 -10.83
C LEU A 50 5.24 1.11 -9.62
N VAL A 51 4.65 -0.07 -9.81
CA VAL A 51 3.94 -0.81 -8.76
C VAL A 51 4.91 -1.26 -7.66
N GLY A 52 6.09 -1.72 -8.03
CA GLY A 52 7.15 -2.09 -7.09
C GLY A 52 7.65 -0.89 -6.30
N GLY A 53 7.89 0.24 -6.97
CA GLY A 53 8.30 1.49 -6.35
C GLY A 53 7.24 2.05 -5.40
N LEU A 54 5.96 1.97 -5.75
CA LEU A 54 4.86 2.37 -4.88
C LEU A 54 4.72 1.45 -3.66
N THR A 55 4.89 0.14 -3.84
CA THR A 55 4.83 -0.85 -2.76
C THR A 55 5.98 -0.65 -1.78
N LEU A 56 7.20 -0.45 -2.29
CA LEU A 56 8.38 -0.11 -1.49
C LEU A 56 8.23 1.26 -0.82
N GLY A 57 7.66 2.25 -1.50
CA GLY A 57 7.38 3.58 -0.95
C GLY A 57 6.37 3.52 0.20
N MET A 58 5.37 2.64 0.11
CA MET A 58 4.44 2.34 1.19
C MET A 58 5.14 1.65 2.36
N TYR A 59 6.09 0.75 2.11
CA TYR A 59 6.84 0.06 3.16
C TYR A 59 7.85 0.98 3.88
N PHE A 60 8.67 1.72 3.13
CA PHE A 60 9.77 2.52 3.70
C PHE A 60 9.33 3.85 4.27
N LYS A 61 8.44 4.56 3.57
CA LYS A 61 8.03 5.92 3.95
C LYS A 61 6.63 5.98 4.55
N GLN A 62 5.86 4.89 4.44
CA GLN A 62 4.44 4.83 4.83
C GLN A 62 3.69 6.02 4.26
N SER A 63 3.96 6.30 2.99
CA SER A 63 3.35 7.39 2.26
C SER A 63 1.91 7.02 1.93
N ARG A 64 0.97 7.84 2.40
CA ARG A 64 -0.47 7.68 2.12
C ARG A 64 -0.75 7.80 0.63
N VAL A 65 0.03 8.63 -0.07
CA VAL A 65 -0.10 8.84 -1.52
C VAL A 65 0.26 7.55 -2.26
N CYS A 66 1.33 6.85 -1.85
CA CYS A 66 1.70 5.58 -2.47
C CYS A 66 0.62 4.51 -2.31
N ALA A 67 -0.01 4.42 -1.13
CA ALA A 67 -1.10 3.49 -0.88
C ALA A 67 -2.35 3.81 -1.74
N LEU A 68 -2.71 5.10 -1.85
CA LEU A 68 -3.83 5.55 -2.67
C LEU A 68 -3.58 5.33 -4.16
N VAL A 69 -2.37 5.60 -4.64
CA VAL A 69 -2.01 5.39 -6.05
C VAL A 69 -2.02 3.89 -6.38
N LEU A 70 -1.50 3.03 -5.51
CA LEU A 70 -1.59 1.56 -5.66
C LEU A 70 -3.04 1.09 -5.75
N LEU A 71 -3.91 1.61 -4.88
CA LEU A 71 -5.33 1.28 -4.87
C LEU A 71 -6.01 1.77 -6.15
N ALA A 72 -5.73 2.99 -6.59
CA ALA A 72 -6.26 3.54 -7.83
C ALA A 72 -5.82 2.71 -9.05
N LEU A 73 -4.53 2.35 -9.13
CA LEU A 73 -4.00 1.48 -10.19
C LEU A 73 -4.68 0.11 -10.18
N PHE A 74 -4.90 -0.47 -9.00
CA PHE A 74 -5.61 -1.75 -8.87
C PHE A 74 -7.06 -1.65 -9.39
N VAL A 75 -7.80 -0.62 -8.98
CA VAL A 75 -9.19 -0.43 -9.43
C VAL A 75 -9.24 -0.17 -10.93
N PHE A 76 -8.32 0.63 -11.47
CA PHE A 76 -8.28 0.93 -12.89
C PHE A 76 -7.93 -0.31 -13.72
N SER A 77 -6.89 -1.04 -13.31
CA SER A 77 -6.46 -2.28 -13.98
C SER A 77 -7.56 -3.34 -13.97
N ASN A 78 -8.22 -3.56 -12.82
CA ASN A 78 -9.32 -4.52 -12.73
C ASN A 78 -10.59 -4.04 -13.43
N GLY A 79 -10.88 -2.73 -13.42
CA GLY A 79 -12.01 -2.16 -14.14
C GLY A 79 -11.87 -2.32 -15.66
N VAL A 80 -10.66 -2.09 -16.18
CA VAL A 80 -10.33 -2.35 -17.59
C VAL A 80 -10.42 -3.85 -17.89
N SER A 81 -9.83 -4.72 -17.07
CA SER A 81 -9.93 -6.18 -17.27
C SER A 81 -11.37 -6.68 -17.21
N ALA A 82 -12.20 -6.21 -16.28
CA ALA A 82 -13.61 -6.59 -16.17
C ALA A 82 -14.45 -6.13 -17.37
N TYR A 83 -14.05 -5.03 -18.02
CA TYR A 83 -14.73 -4.50 -19.19
C TYR A 83 -14.34 -5.25 -20.47
N PHE A 84 -13.07 -5.60 -20.63
CA PHE A 84 -12.54 -6.25 -21.84
C PHE A 84 -12.60 -7.79 -21.80
N ILE A 85 -12.58 -8.40 -20.61
CA ILE A 85 -12.49 -9.85 -20.43
C ILE A 85 -13.58 -10.30 -19.46
N LYS A 86 -14.27 -11.39 -19.82
CA LYS A 86 -15.19 -12.06 -18.89
C LYS A 86 -14.38 -12.70 -17.75
N LEU A 87 -14.31 -11.99 -16.63
CA LEU A 87 -13.67 -12.49 -15.43
C LEU A 87 -14.47 -13.67 -14.86
N GLY A 88 -13.77 -14.76 -14.56
CA GLY A 88 -14.31 -15.91 -13.85
C GLY A 88 -14.61 -15.59 -12.39
N VAL A 89 -15.41 -16.44 -11.74
CA VAL A 89 -15.80 -16.28 -10.32
C VAL A 89 -14.58 -16.19 -9.39
N MET A 90 -13.53 -16.97 -9.67
CA MET A 90 -12.30 -16.95 -8.88
C MET A 90 -11.53 -15.62 -9.00
N GLU A 91 -11.54 -14.99 -10.17
CA GLU A 91 -10.86 -13.71 -10.39
C GLU A 91 -11.60 -12.59 -9.66
N TRP A 92 -12.93 -12.59 -9.67
CA TRP A 92 -13.75 -11.69 -8.85
C TRP A 92 -13.46 -11.83 -7.35
N ILE A 93 -13.32 -13.06 -6.84
CA ILE A 93 -12.98 -13.30 -5.44
C ILE A 93 -11.60 -12.70 -5.12
N LEU A 94 -10.59 -12.93 -5.98
CA LEU A 94 -9.25 -12.38 -5.78
C LEU A 94 -9.27 -10.86 -5.81
N ILE A 95 -10.03 -10.25 -6.72
CA ILE A 95 -10.17 -8.78 -6.80
C ILE A 95 -10.70 -8.21 -5.51
N VAL A 96 -11.75 -8.82 -4.93
CA VAL A 96 -12.35 -8.36 -3.67
C VAL A 96 -11.38 -8.53 -2.50
N VAL A 97 -10.72 -9.69 -2.40
CA VAL A 97 -9.78 -9.98 -1.31
C VAL A 97 -8.56 -9.06 -1.35
N PHE A 98 -7.94 -8.89 -2.52
CA PHE A 98 -6.78 -8.01 -2.68
C PHE A 98 -7.16 -6.53 -2.62
N GLY A 99 -8.34 -6.16 -3.11
CA GLY A 99 -8.90 -4.82 -2.93
C GLY A 99 -9.07 -4.49 -1.46
N TYR A 100 -9.62 -5.42 -0.67
CA TYR A 100 -9.74 -5.25 0.78
C TYR A 100 -8.38 -5.15 1.48
N ALA A 101 -7.40 -5.94 1.07
CA ALA A 101 -6.03 -5.89 1.60
C ALA A 101 -5.36 -4.53 1.31
N LEU A 102 -5.55 -3.96 0.12
CA LEU A 102 -5.03 -2.63 -0.24
C LEU A 102 -5.74 -1.50 0.51
N VAL A 103 -7.06 -1.59 0.68
CA VAL A 103 -7.84 -0.64 1.51
C VAL A 103 -7.34 -0.67 2.96
N CYS A 104 -7.15 -1.87 3.51
CA CYS A 104 -6.54 -2.08 4.82
C CYS A 104 -5.15 -1.42 4.89
N GLY A 105 -4.30 -1.63 3.88
CA GLY A 105 -3.00 -0.98 3.74
C GLY A 105 -3.06 0.54 3.79
N ALA A 106 -3.98 1.12 3.01
CA ALA A 106 -4.22 2.54 2.99
C ALA A 106 -4.65 3.04 4.38
N LEU A 107 -5.66 2.43 5.00
CA LEU A 107 -6.11 2.78 6.35
C LEU A 107 -4.98 2.68 7.39
N GLY A 108 -4.15 1.64 7.29
CA GLY A 108 -2.95 1.47 8.11
C GLY A 108 -1.95 2.61 7.94
N THR A 109 -1.68 3.06 6.71
CA THR A 109 -0.79 4.23 6.48
C THR A 109 -1.38 5.53 7.01
N PHE A 110 -2.70 5.72 6.94
CA PHE A 110 -3.37 6.88 7.54
C PHE A 110 -3.27 6.84 9.07
N ALA A 111 -3.52 5.69 9.69
CA ALA A 111 -3.40 5.50 11.13
C ALA A 111 -1.98 5.76 11.61
N PHE A 112 -0.97 5.17 10.96
CA PHE A 112 0.44 5.39 11.29
C PHE A 112 0.82 6.86 11.24
N GLN A 113 0.43 7.56 10.18
CA GLN A 113 0.78 8.98 10.02
C GLN A 113 0.03 9.89 11.00
N LYS A 114 -1.19 9.50 11.42
CA LYS A 114 -1.92 10.18 12.50
C LYS A 114 -1.20 9.99 13.83
N GLU A 115 -0.79 8.77 14.15
CA GLU A 115 -0.02 8.43 15.35
C GLU A 115 1.35 9.13 15.37
N TRP A 116 2.07 9.14 14.25
CA TRP A 116 3.34 9.83 14.10
C TRP A 116 3.20 11.34 14.31
N ARG A 117 2.18 11.97 13.71
CA ARG A 117 1.88 13.39 13.94
C ARG A 117 1.50 13.67 15.39
N ALA A 118 0.70 12.80 16.01
CA ALA A 118 0.33 12.93 17.43
C ALA A 118 1.56 12.82 18.36
N TYR A 119 2.46 11.87 18.09
CA TYR A 119 3.73 11.72 18.80
C TYR A 119 4.64 12.94 18.61
N ARG A 120 4.76 13.43 17.36
CA ARG A 120 5.54 14.63 17.05
C ARG A 120 4.96 15.86 17.75
N ASN A 121 3.64 16.00 17.82
CA ASN A 121 2.98 17.12 18.49
C ASN A 121 3.07 17.03 20.02
N LYS A 122 2.93 15.84 20.62
CA LYS A 122 3.12 15.64 22.07
C LYS A 122 4.56 15.91 22.51
N ASN A 123 5.54 15.61 21.66
CA ASN A 123 6.95 15.95 21.89
C ASN A 123 7.35 17.34 21.34
N ALA A 124 6.42 18.08 20.71
CA ALA A 124 6.64 19.45 20.25
C ALA A 124 6.11 20.50 21.23
N LEU A 125 5.35 20.08 22.26
CA LEU A 125 5.17 20.92 23.44
C LEU A 125 6.40 20.69 24.32
N PRO A 126 7.26 21.70 24.57
CA PRO A 126 8.10 21.65 25.75
C PRO A 126 7.18 21.44 26.96
N PRO A 127 7.62 20.76 28.04
CA PRO A 127 6.84 20.74 29.27
C PRO A 127 6.51 22.20 29.59
N THR A 128 5.24 22.53 29.66
CA THR A 128 4.81 23.83 30.20
C THR A 128 5.26 23.81 31.65
N GLN A 129 6.48 24.31 31.89
CA GLN A 129 6.90 24.80 33.19
C GLN A 129 6.22 26.16 33.32
N GLY A 130 5.24 26.24 34.21
CA GLY A 130 4.44 27.43 34.48
C GLY A 130 3.19 27.04 35.22
#